data_AF-A0A8S0RUA1-F1
#
_entry.id   AF-A0A8S0RUA1-F1
#
_cell.length_a   1.000
_cell.length_b   1.000
_cell.length_c   1.000
_cell.angle_alpha   90.00
_cell.angle_beta   90.00
_cell.angle_gamma   90.00
#
_symmetry.space_group_name_H-M   'P 1'
#
loop_
_entity.id
_entity.type
_entity.pdbx_description
1 polymer ?
#
loop_
_entity_poly.entity_id
_entity_poly.type
_entity_poly.pdbx_seq_one_letter_code
_entity_poly.pdbx_strand_id
1 'polypeptide(L)'
;MYRMMRSSISVFLQIVKRLNPQLPANYFGNCLAFLKAEITHGILKTNEGFLIAAESIRDATQKTVFNKKGILVGAENWPSDYWKLEGKRIVGLYGSPRFDLYDADYGWGRPKSLKMQI
;
A
#
# COMPACT_ATOMS: atom_id res chain seq x y z
N MET A 1 19.38 -13.71 23.57
CA MET A 1 17.94 -13.44 23.37
C MET A 1 17.72 -12.96 21.94
N TYR A 2 17.42 -13.85 20.98
CA TYR A 2 17.23 -13.46 19.57
C TYR A 2 15.92 -12.69 19.42
N ARG A 3 16.01 -11.37 19.23
CA ARG A 3 14.86 -10.51 18.91
C ARG A 3 14.35 -10.94 17.53
N MET A 4 13.21 -11.63 17.47
CA MET A 4 12.56 -11.99 16.21
C MET A 4 12.27 -10.72 15.40
N MET A 5 13.04 -10.52 14.34
CA MET A 5 12.95 -9.33 13.50
C MET A 5 11.66 -9.42 12.66
N ARG A 6 10.73 -8.48 12.85
CA ARG A 6 9.51 -8.37 12.05
C ARG A 6 9.82 -7.65 10.74
N SER A 7 9.33 -8.22 9.63
CA SER A 7 9.31 -7.57 8.33
C SER A 7 7.92 -6.97 8.12
N SER A 8 7.85 -5.78 7.54
CA SER A 8 6.59 -5.08 7.31
C SER A 8 6.46 -4.79 5.82
N ILE A 9 5.28 -5.05 5.28
CA ILE A 9 4.91 -4.62 3.93
C ILE A 9 3.97 -3.43 4.11
N SER A 10 4.32 -2.33 3.46
CA SER A 10 3.59 -1.07 3.52
C SER A 10 3.19 -0.64 2.12
N VAL A 11 1.91 -0.30 1.96
CA VAL A 11 1.34 0.11 0.68
C VAL A 11 0.60 1.43 0.89
N PHE A 12 0.88 2.41 0.03
CA PHE A 12 0.05 3.60 -0.06
C PHE A 12 -0.94 3.43 -1.20
N LEU A 13 -2.23 3.62 -0.90
CA LEU A 13 -3.31 3.40 -1.85
C LEU A 13 -4.01 4.72 -2.16
N GLN A 14 -4.25 5.03 -3.43
CA GLN A 14 -5.09 6.18 -3.77
C GLN A 14 -6.57 5.88 -3.43
N ILE A 15 -7.21 6.79 -2.70
CA ILE A 15 -8.56 6.59 -2.14
C ILE A 15 -9.62 7.59 -2.64
N VAL A 16 -9.31 8.43 -3.63
CA VAL A 16 -10.22 9.46 -4.21
C VAL A 16 -11.63 8.90 -4.47
N LYS A 17 -11.73 7.72 -5.12
CA LYS A 17 -13.01 7.05 -5.46
C LYS A 17 -13.62 6.23 -4.30
N ARG A 18 -12.96 6.17 -3.15
CA ARG A 18 -13.34 5.32 -1.99
C ARG A 18 -13.80 6.13 -0.78
N LEU A 19 -13.74 7.46 -0.87
CA LEU A 19 -14.32 8.35 0.13
C LEU A 19 -15.83 8.50 -0.07
N ASN A 20 -16.51 8.90 1.00
CA ASN A 20 -17.94 9.23 0.99
C ASN A 20 -18.15 10.60 1.67
N PRO A 21 -18.49 11.67 0.91
CA PRO A 21 -18.67 11.69 -0.55
C PRO A 21 -17.35 11.45 -1.30
N GLN A 22 -17.44 10.97 -2.54
CA GLN A 22 -16.27 10.79 -3.39
C GLN A 22 -15.65 12.14 -3.73
N LEU A 23 -14.32 12.19 -3.78
CA LEU A 23 -13.62 13.41 -4.21
C LEU A 23 -13.76 13.59 -5.73
N PRO A 24 -13.75 14.84 -6.23
CA PRO A 24 -13.74 15.13 -7.65
C PRO A 24 -12.58 14.44 -8.39
N ALA A 25 -12.80 14.04 -9.63
CA ALA A 25 -11.78 13.37 -10.45
C ALA A 25 -10.56 14.28 -10.73
N ASN A 26 -10.74 15.60 -10.70
CA ASN A 26 -9.71 16.62 -10.89
C ASN A 26 -9.11 17.13 -9.56
N TYR A 27 -9.32 16.44 -8.45
CA TYR A 27 -8.67 16.78 -7.18
C TYR A 27 -7.14 16.73 -7.34
N PHE A 28 -6.48 17.88 -7.16
CA PHE A 28 -5.04 18.06 -7.38
C PHE A 28 -4.17 17.66 -6.18
N GLY A 29 -4.78 17.33 -5.04
CA GLY A 29 -4.05 17.01 -3.81
C GLY A 29 -3.72 15.52 -3.63
N ASN A 30 -3.03 15.21 -2.53
CA ASN A 30 -2.78 13.83 -2.11
C ASN A 30 -4.00 13.26 -1.38
N CYS A 31 -4.46 12.10 -1.84
CA CYS A 31 -5.53 11.36 -1.19
C CYS A 31 -5.13 9.88 -1.13
N LEU A 32 -4.25 9.57 -0.17
CA LEU A 32 -3.65 8.26 0.01
C LEU A 32 -4.05 7.66 1.36
N ALA A 33 -4.37 6.36 1.38
CA ALA A 33 -4.48 5.58 2.61
C ALA A 33 -3.20 4.78 2.85
N PHE A 34 -2.81 4.68 4.11
CA PHE A 34 -1.71 3.83 4.55
C PHE A 34 -2.24 2.43 4.91
N LEU A 35 -1.74 1.41 4.21
CA LEU A 35 -1.98 0.01 4.51
C LEU A 35 -0.68 -0.61 5.03
N LYS A 36 -0.80 -1.35 6.13
CA LYS A 36 0.32 -2.03 6.78
C LYS A 36 -0.02 -3.49 7.06
N ALA A 37 0.83 -4.38 6.58
CA ALA A 37 0.86 -5.79 6.96
C ALA A 37 2.20 -6.10 7.65
N GLU A 38 2.19 -6.69 8.84
CA GLU A 38 3.40 -7.06 9.59
C GLU A 38 3.50 -8.58 9.72
N ILE A 39 4.65 -9.15 9.35
CA ILE A 39 4.89 -10.60 9.38
C ILE A 39 6.31 -10.85 9.90
N THR A 40 6.53 -11.90 10.67
CA THR A 40 7.89 -12.21 11.14
C THR A 40 8.74 -12.73 9.98
N HIS A 41 10.02 -12.33 9.95
CA HIS A 41 10.93 -12.79 8.91
C HIS A 41 11.10 -14.32 8.87
N GLY A 42 10.98 -14.98 10.03
CA GLY A 42 11.04 -16.45 10.10
C GLY A 42 9.89 -17.13 9.35
N ILE A 43 8.66 -16.59 9.46
CA ILE A 43 7.49 -17.10 8.75
C ILE A 43 7.61 -16.89 7.24
N LEU A 44 8.12 -15.73 6.80
CA LEU A 44 8.30 -15.46 5.37
C LEU A 44 9.27 -16.42 4.67
N LYS A 45 10.15 -17.08 5.41
CA LYS A 45 11.14 -18.03 4.88
C LYS A 45 10.64 -19.47 4.78
N THR A 46 9.45 -19.77 5.29
CA THR A 46 8.88 -21.12 5.18
C THR A 46 8.31 -21.36 3.78
N ASN A 47 8.02 -22.61 3.44
CA ASN A 47 7.40 -22.98 2.16
C ASN A 47 6.03 -22.31 1.95
N GLU A 48 5.32 -21.99 3.04
CA GLU A 48 4.02 -21.32 3.02
C GLU A 48 4.14 -19.80 3.15
N GLY A 49 5.36 -19.26 3.28
CA GLY A 49 5.60 -17.85 3.56
C GLY A 49 4.95 -16.89 2.55
N PHE A 50 4.90 -17.29 1.26
CA PHE A 50 4.21 -16.52 0.21
C PHE A 50 2.70 -16.46 0.44
N LEU A 51 2.05 -17.60 0.74
CA LEU A 51 0.61 -17.65 0.98
C LEU A 51 0.25 -16.83 2.23
N ILE A 52 1.02 -16.98 3.30
CA ILE A 52 0.84 -16.21 4.53
C ILE A 52 1.02 -14.70 4.28
N ALA A 53 1.97 -14.32 3.41
CA ALA A 53 2.13 -12.92 3.00
C ALA A 53 0.91 -12.39 2.26
N ALA A 54 0.38 -13.15 1.30
CA ALA A 54 -0.82 -12.79 0.55
C ALA A 54 -2.05 -12.64 1.47
N GLU A 55 -2.22 -13.56 2.42
CA GLU A 55 -3.30 -13.51 3.41
C GLU A 55 -3.17 -12.29 4.33
N SER A 56 -1.96 -12.00 4.82
CA SER A 56 -1.72 -10.83 5.67
C SER A 56 -2.03 -9.52 4.94
N ILE A 57 -1.66 -9.40 3.66
CA ILE A 57 -2.00 -8.25 2.81
C ILE A 57 -3.51 -8.16 2.60
N ARG A 58 -4.18 -9.28 2.30
CA ARG A 58 -5.65 -9.34 2.15
C ARG A 58 -6.34 -8.85 3.42
N ASP A 59 -5.92 -9.36 4.57
CA ASP A 59 -6.53 -9.02 5.85
C ASP A 59 -6.29 -7.56 6.23
N ALA A 60 -5.10 -7.02 5.98
CA ALA A 60 -4.82 -5.59 6.11
C ALA A 60 -5.71 -4.75 5.16
N THR A 61 -5.92 -5.22 3.93
CA THR A 61 -6.80 -4.56 2.96
C THR A 61 -8.24 -4.53 3.43
N GLN A 62 -8.75 -5.63 3.99
CA GLN A 62 -10.11 -5.70 4.53
C GLN A 62 -10.30 -4.77 5.73
N LYS A 63 -9.30 -4.69 6.63
CA LYS A 63 -9.35 -3.84 7.83
C LYS A 63 -9.25 -2.34 7.53
N THR A 64 -8.56 -1.96 6.45
CA THR A 64 -8.36 -0.56 6.08
C THR A 64 -9.29 -0.14 4.94
N VAL A 65 -9.09 -0.72 3.75
CA VAL A 65 -9.69 -0.26 2.49
C VAL A 65 -11.17 -0.58 2.40
N PHE A 66 -11.57 -1.76 2.87
CA PHE A 66 -12.95 -2.25 2.85
C PHE A 66 -13.62 -2.18 4.22
N ASN A 67 -13.09 -1.34 5.11
CA ASN A 67 -13.68 -1.13 6.41
C ASN A 67 -15.10 -0.55 6.26
N LYS A 68 -16.10 -1.27 6.79
CA LYS A 68 -17.51 -0.85 6.73
C LYS A 68 -17.78 0.49 7.42
N LYS A 69 -16.94 0.88 8.38
CA LYS A 69 -17.03 2.18 9.07
C LYS A 69 -16.38 3.33 8.28
N GLY A 70 -15.70 3.03 7.17
CA GLY A 70 -15.02 4.00 6.31
C GLY A 70 -13.50 3.82 6.28
N ILE A 71 -12.89 4.24 5.17
CA ILE A 71 -11.45 4.05 4.90
C ILE A 71 -10.52 4.92 5.77
N LEU A 72 -11.04 5.99 6.34
CA LEU A 72 -10.29 6.92 7.20
C LEU A 72 -10.39 6.58 8.69
N VAL A 73 -11.08 5.50 9.06
CA VAL A 73 -11.19 5.08 10.46
C VAL A 73 -9.82 4.70 11.00
N GLY A 74 -9.38 5.39 12.05
CA GLY A 74 -8.06 5.20 12.66
C GLY A 74 -6.93 5.93 11.94
N ALA A 75 -7.23 6.78 10.95
CA ALA A 75 -6.22 7.53 10.19
C ALA A 75 -5.39 8.49 11.06
N GLU A 76 -5.94 8.96 12.18
CA GLU A 76 -5.25 9.77 13.18
C GLU A 76 -4.02 9.05 13.77
N ASN A 77 -4.01 7.72 13.76
CA ASN A 77 -2.92 6.91 14.32
C ASN A 77 -1.85 6.55 13.26
N TRP A 78 -2.14 6.72 11.97
CA TRP A 78 -1.23 6.29 10.89
C TRP A 78 0.19 6.86 11.01
N PRO A 79 0.41 8.15 11.32
CA PRO A 79 1.76 8.69 11.50
C PRO A 79 2.53 7.96 12.61
N SER A 80 1.87 7.71 13.76
CA SER A 80 2.47 6.99 14.87
C SER A 80 2.76 5.53 14.53
N ASP A 81 1.87 4.88 13.77
CA ASP A 81 2.02 3.49 13.36
C ASP A 81 3.11 3.32 12.31
N TYR A 82 3.31 4.33 11.47
CA TYR A 82 4.43 4.42 10.55
C TYR A 82 5.74 4.63 11.31
N TRP A 83 5.77 5.53 12.31
CA TRP A 83 6.95 5.77 13.13
C TRP A 83 7.42 4.51 13.88
N LYS A 84 6.48 3.66 14.35
CA LYS A 84 6.78 2.35 14.95
C LYS A 84 7.48 1.36 14.00
N LEU A 85 7.58 1.67 12.70
CA LEU A 85 8.31 0.87 11.73
C LEU A 85 9.79 1.26 11.63
N GLU A 86 10.22 2.35 12.27
CA GLU A 86 11.62 2.77 12.30
C GLU A 86 12.52 1.64 12.82
N GLY A 87 13.63 1.39 12.11
CA GLY A 87 14.56 0.30 12.41
C GLY A 87 14.05 -1.12 12.09
N LYS A 88 12.82 -1.27 11.55
CA LYS A 88 12.33 -2.55 11.01
C LYS A 88 12.68 -2.69 9.52
N ARG A 89 12.58 -3.92 9.01
CA ARG A 89 12.66 -4.17 7.56
C ARG A 89 11.32 -3.84 6.92
N ILE A 90 11.31 -2.87 6.00
CA ILE A 90 10.10 -2.39 5.33
C ILE A 90 10.23 -2.63 3.83
N VAL A 91 9.16 -3.17 3.23
CA VAL A 91 8.98 -3.19 1.77
C VAL A 91 7.87 -2.20 1.43
N GLY A 92 8.21 -1.15 0.71
CA GLY A 92 7.27 -0.16 0.19
C GLY A 92 6.79 -0.53 -1.21
N LEU A 93 5.47 -0.48 -1.44
CA LEU A 93 4.87 -0.62 -2.76
C LEU A 93 4.38 0.75 -3.21
N TYR A 94 4.95 1.23 -4.32
CA TYR A 94 4.60 2.48 -4.98
C TYR A 94 3.96 2.18 -6.33
N GLY A 95 2.87 2.88 -6.65
CA GLY A 95 2.14 2.72 -7.90
C GLY A 95 0.80 1.97 -7.75
N SER A 96 0.01 2.00 -8.81
CA SER A 96 -1.28 1.30 -8.88
C SER A 96 -1.44 0.70 -10.28
N PRO A 97 -1.92 -0.54 -10.41
CA PRO A 97 -2.25 -1.12 -11.71
C PRO A 97 -3.38 -0.37 -12.44
N ARG A 98 -4.06 0.57 -11.77
CA ARG A 98 -5.08 1.43 -12.36
C ARG A 98 -4.52 2.68 -13.05
N PHE A 99 -3.23 2.97 -12.87
CA PHE A 99 -2.57 4.04 -13.61
C PHE A 99 -2.10 3.49 -14.95
N ASP A 100 -2.88 3.74 -16.00
CA ASP A 100 -2.47 3.43 -17.36
C ASP A 100 -1.57 4.54 -17.91
N LEU A 101 -0.29 4.46 -17.54
CA LEU A 101 0.74 5.35 -18.09
C LEU A 101 1.14 4.94 -19.51
N TYR A 102 0.71 3.78 -20.01
CA TYR A 102 0.97 3.35 -21.39
C TYR A 102 0.03 4.00 -22.40
N ASP A 103 -1.09 4.57 -21.95
CA ASP A 103 -1.97 5.39 -22.77
C ASP A 103 -1.42 6.80 -23.06
N ALA A 104 -0.27 7.18 -22.49
CA ALA A 104 0.37 8.47 -22.78
C ALA A 104 0.90 8.50 -24.23
N ASP A 105 0.17 9.18 -25.12
CA ASP A 105 0.56 9.42 -26.51
C ASP A 105 0.58 10.93 -26.80
N TYR A 106 1.76 11.46 -27.11
CA TYR A 106 1.97 12.87 -27.44
C TYR A 106 1.97 13.15 -28.95
N GLY A 107 1.60 12.15 -29.76
CA GLY A 107 1.60 12.21 -31.23
C GLY A 107 2.70 11.40 -31.90
N TRP A 108 3.59 10.77 -31.12
CA TRP A 108 4.69 9.93 -31.62
C TRP A 108 4.55 8.46 -31.21
N GLY A 109 3.36 8.07 -30.75
CA GLY A 109 3.04 6.73 -30.31
C GLY A 109 3.24 6.51 -28.81
N ARG A 110 2.72 5.38 -28.34
CA ARG A 110 2.72 4.97 -26.93
C ARG A 110 4.11 4.50 -26.46
N PRO A 111 4.43 4.64 -25.16
CA PRO A 111 5.69 4.16 -24.60
C PRO A 111 5.82 2.64 -24.70
N LYS A 112 7.03 2.14 -24.98
CA LYS A 112 7.34 0.70 -24.98
C LYS A 112 7.71 0.16 -23.60
N SER A 113 8.19 1.04 -22.72
CA SER A 113 8.59 0.70 -21.35
C SER A 113 8.47 1.91 -20.45
N LEU A 114 8.05 1.70 -19.22
CA LEU A 114 8.02 2.72 -18.17
C LEU A 114 9.10 2.42 -17.12
N LYS A 115 9.72 3.46 -16.59
CA LYS A 115 10.66 3.36 -15.47
C LYS A 115 10.22 4.32 -14.39
N MET A 116 10.03 3.80 -13.18
CA MET A 116 9.87 4.63 -11.99
C MET A 116 11.25 4.93 -11.44
N GLN A 117 11.57 6.21 -11.31
CA GLN A 117 12.78 6.68 -10.65
C GLN A 117 12.39 7.06 -9.23
N ILE A 118 12.98 6.36 -8.25
CA ILE A 118 12.75 6.55 -6.81
C ILE A 118 14.02 7.14 -6.22
#